data_AF-A0A1I8C5I5-F1
#
_entry.id   AF-A0A1I8C5I5-F1
#
_cell.length_a   1.000
_cell.length_b   1.000
_cell.length_c   1.000
_cell.angle_alpha   90.00
_cell.angle_beta   90.00
_cell.angle_gamma   90.00
#
_symmetry.space_group_name_H-M   'P 1'
#
loop_
_entity.id
_entity.type
_entity.pdbx_description
1 polymer ?
#
loop_
_entity_poly.entity_id
_entity_poly.type
_entity_poly.pdbx_seq_one_letter_code
_entity_poly.pdbx_strand_id
1 'polypeptide(L)'
;MPKSRVGIRKKNEAFKKTKIKPGHVLKKTNVTDTRFVAKQLSLIEQLQAKKSEVVSYRGLTLGDLFKQMGHHNLNIRRDAVVGTKELLKSNPVLMNRQMMNIIPAVARLIPDPKNDTHMTAQLRLLLDMICETSELEMNPHFSLFMSHVLCGFTHLQQSVKAFALDVMNMLMDKYPNLCRKSDDLFQSYIKFISGHRKPHNKQMLVYSIQLFLKVYKKSNEEKGQALFSAELNYEKATCDQINLILPTNPFDFPILGSLLSDETSPLDTESGEKQTTEIIMPYLKALLSVH
;
A
#
# COMPACT_ATOMS: atom_id res chain seq x y z
N MET A 1 -44.98 -11.08 -92.66
CA MET A 1 -45.10 -11.58 -91.26
C MET A 1 -43.89 -11.08 -90.48
N PRO A 2 -44.08 -10.45 -89.31
CA PRO A 2 -43.99 -11.20 -88.05
C PRO A 2 -45.12 -10.84 -87.07
N LYS A 3 -45.64 -11.84 -86.35
CA LYS A 3 -46.70 -11.66 -85.35
C LYS A 3 -46.09 -11.05 -84.07
N SER A 4 -46.57 -9.88 -83.67
CA SER A 4 -46.26 -9.24 -82.40
C SER A 4 -46.69 -10.16 -81.24
N ARG A 5 -45.71 -10.74 -80.53
CA ARG A 5 -45.98 -11.37 -79.22
C ARG A 5 -46.17 -10.26 -78.21
N VAL A 6 -47.42 -9.95 -77.91
CA VAL A 6 -47.81 -9.13 -76.76
C VAL A 6 -47.18 -9.76 -75.51
N GLY A 7 -46.16 -9.10 -74.96
CA GLY A 7 -45.54 -9.50 -73.71
C GLY A 7 -46.54 -9.32 -72.59
N ILE A 8 -47.22 -10.41 -72.20
CA ILE A 8 -47.99 -10.46 -70.96
C ILE A 8 -46.98 -10.25 -69.83
N ARG A 9 -46.88 -9.02 -69.33
CA ARG A 9 -46.17 -8.71 -68.08
C ARG A 9 -46.85 -9.55 -66.99
N LYS A 10 -46.21 -10.63 -66.56
CA LYS A 10 -46.65 -11.40 -65.38
C LYS A 10 -46.78 -10.40 -64.24
N LYS A 11 -48.01 -10.17 -63.77
CA LYS A 11 -48.27 -9.37 -62.57
C LYS A 11 -47.34 -9.91 -61.48
N ASN A 12 -46.57 -9.03 -60.84
CA ASN A 12 -45.87 -9.39 -59.61
C ASN A 12 -46.95 -9.84 -58.62
N GLU A 13 -47.09 -11.15 -58.44
CA GLU A 13 -48.09 -11.71 -57.54
C GLU A 13 -47.78 -11.20 -56.14
N ALA A 14 -48.76 -10.53 -55.52
CA ALA A 14 -48.61 -9.95 -54.19
C ALA A 14 -48.30 -11.01 -53.11
N PHE A 15 -48.60 -12.28 -53.38
CA PHE A 15 -48.40 -13.40 -52.46
C PHE A 15 -47.72 -14.56 -53.18
N LYS A 16 -46.41 -14.68 -53.00
CA LYS A 16 -45.63 -15.80 -53.53
C LYS A 16 -45.58 -16.94 -52.51
N LYS A 17 -46.23 -18.06 -52.82
CA LYS A 17 -46.16 -19.27 -51.97
C LYS A 17 -44.75 -19.88 -52.06
N THR A 18 -44.08 -20.01 -50.93
CA THR A 18 -42.73 -20.61 -50.87
C THR A 18 -42.81 -22.11 -51.15
N LYS A 19 -41.91 -22.63 -52.00
CA LYS A 19 -41.84 -24.07 -52.29
C LYS A 19 -41.50 -24.85 -51.01
N ILE A 20 -42.23 -25.94 -50.76
CA ILE A 20 -42.01 -26.82 -49.62
C ILE A 20 -40.68 -27.55 -49.82
N LYS A 21 -39.75 -27.39 -48.86
CA LYS A 21 -38.49 -28.13 -48.84
C LYS A 21 -38.64 -29.30 -47.87
N PRO A 22 -38.52 -30.56 -48.34
CA PRO A 22 -38.61 -31.73 -47.47
C PRO A 22 -37.61 -31.66 -46.32
N GLY A 23 -38.03 -32.01 -45.10
CA GLY A 23 -37.19 -31.97 -43.90
C GLY A 23 -37.05 -30.61 -43.19
N HIS A 24 -37.62 -29.53 -43.73
CA HIS A 24 -37.60 -28.21 -43.09
C HIS A 24 -38.99 -27.82 -42.56
N VAL A 25 -39.04 -27.29 -41.32
CA VAL A 25 -40.31 -26.87 -40.70
C VAL A 25 -40.86 -25.64 -41.43
N LEU A 26 -42.08 -25.76 -41.94
CA LEU A 26 -42.76 -24.68 -42.66
C LEU A 26 -43.26 -23.62 -41.66
N LYS A 27 -42.79 -22.37 -41.82
CA LYS A 27 -43.31 -21.23 -41.06
C LYS A 27 -44.64 -20.79 -41.66
N LYS A 28 -45.71 -20.77 -40.87
CA LYS A 28 -47.02 -20.23 -41.27
C LYS A 28 -46.92 -18.72 -41.51
N THR A 29 -47.53 -18.23 -42.58
CA THR A 29 -47.35 -16.85 -43.07
C THR A 29 -47.95 -15.78 -42.14
N ASN A 30 -48.95 -16.14 -41.32
CA ASN A 30 -49.66 -15.22 -40.43
C ASN A 30 -49.26 -15.36 -38.96
N VAL A 31 -48.11 -15.97 -38.66
CA VAL A 31 -47.63 -16.11 -37.27
C VAL A 31 -46.86 -14.86 -36.87
N THR A 32 -47.36 -14.19 -35.83
CA THR A 32 -46.64 -13.08 -35.19
C THR A 32 -45.60 -13.68 -34.25
N ASP A 33 -44.32 -13.39 -34.49
CA ASP A 33 -43.24 -13.82 -33.58
C ASP A 33 -43.16 -12.85 -32.40
N THR A 34 -43.49 -13.33 -31.21
CA THR A 34 -43.48 -12.54 -29.96
C THR A 34 -42.15 -12.62 -29.21
N ARG A 35 -41.11 -13.19 -29.82
CA ARG A 35 -39.77 -13.28 -29.23
C ARG A 35 -39.05 -11.95 -29.43
N PHE A 36 -39.14 -11.08 -28.43
CA PHE A 36 -38.29 -9.89 -28.34
C PHE A 36 -37.23 -10.06 -27.25
N VAL A 37 -36.07 -9.45 -27.44
CA VAL A 37 -34.99 -9.41 -26.45
C VAL A 37 -34.78 -7.94 -26.07
N ALA A 38 -35.13 -7.59 -24.84
CA ALA A 38 -34.81 -6.29 -24.26
C ALA A 38 -33.48 -6.39 -23.51
N LYS A 39 -32.54 -5.49 -23.81
CA LYS A 39 -31.26 -5.36 -23.06
C LYS A 39 -31.32 -4.12 -22.19
N GLN A 40 -30.98 -4.28 -20.91
CA GLN A 40 -30.87 -3.16 -19.99
C GLN A 40 -29.62 -2.34 -20.32
N LEU A 41 -29.78 -1.02 -20.41
CA LEU A 41 -28.66 -0.08 -20.48
C LEU A 41 -28.21 0.23 -19.06
N SER A 42 -27.07 -0.32 -18.64
CA SER A 42 -26.41 0.10 -17.41
C SER A 42 -25.60 1.36 -17.70
N LEU A 43 -26.13 2.53 -17.34
CA LEU A 43 -25.36 3.77 -17.35
C LEU A 43 -24.37 3.75 -16.19
N ILE A 44 -23.13 4.17 -16.44
CA ILE A 44 -22.17 4.43 -15.38
C ILE A 44 -22.69 5.66 -14.64
N GLU A 45 -23.04 5.51 -13.35
CA GLU A 45 -23.53 6.62 -12.54
C GLU A 45 -22.49 7.76 -12.53
N GLN A 46 -22.88 8.92 -13.04
CA GLN A 46 -22.05 10.12 -13.01
C GLN A 46 -22.41 10.96 -11.79
N LEU A 47 -21.45 11.10 -10.86
CA LEU A 47 -21.39 12.13 -9.80
C LEU A 47 -22.73 12.41 -9.09
N GLN A 48 -23.30 11.42 -8.40
CA GLN A 48 -24.38 11.70 -7.45
C GLN A 48 -23.85 12.46 -6.23
N ALA A 49 -24.68 13.36 -5.67
CA ALA A 49 -24.38 14.04 -4.41
C ALA A 49 -24.37 13.00 -3.28
N LYS A 50 -23.16 12.62 -2.83
CA LYS A 50 -22.95 11.68 -1.73
C LYS A 50 -23.32 12.34 -0.40
N LYS A 51 -24.61 12.32 -0.04
CA LYS A 51 -25.13 13.03 1.15
C LYS A 51 -24.69 12.43 2.50
N SER A 52 -24.04 11.26 2.52
CA SER A 52 -23.73 10.53 3.77
C SER A 52 -22.23 10.23 3.98
N GLU A 53 -21.36 10.52 3.02
CA GLU A 53 -19.93 10.19 3.12
C GLU A 53 -19.11 11.43 3.47
N VAL A 54 -18.09 11.27 4.31
CA VAL A 54 -17.13 12.35 4.59
C VAL A 54 -16.36 12.64 3.30
N VAL A 55 -16.44 13.89 2.84
CA VAL A 55 -15.83 14.36 1.61
C VAL A 55 -14.79 15.44 1.87
N SER A 56 -13.81 15.51 0.98
CA SER A 56 -12.86 16.63 0.89
C SER A 56 -13.55 17.90 0.40
N TYR A 57 -12.88 19.05 0.45
CA TYR A 57 -13.37 20.32 -0.13
C TYR A 57 -13.78 20.20 -1.61
N ARG A 58 -13.15 19.28 -2.36
CA ARG A 58 -13.48 18.99 -3.76
C ARG A 58 -14.67 18.04 -3.94
N GLY A 59 -15.36 17.66 -2.87
CA GLY A 59 -16.49 16.73 -2.89
C GLY A 59 -16.07 15.27 -3.15
N LEU A 60 -14.80 14.92 -2.97
CA LEU A 60 -14.27 13.57 -3.20
C LEU A 60 -14.12 12.81 -1.90
N THR A 61 -14.47 11.53 -1.91
CA THR A 61 -14.34 10.65 -0.74
C THR A 61 -12.94 10.04 -0.70
N LEU A 62 -12.54 9.44 0.42
CA LEU A 62 -11.23 8.79 0.52
C LEU A 62 -11.00 7.73 -0.57
N GLY A 63 -12.02 6.93 -0.88
CA GLY A 63 -11.95 5.94 -1.96
C GLY A 63 -11.72 6.57 -3.34
N ASP A 64 -12.35 7.71 -3.63
CA ASP A 64 -12.15 8.43 -4.89
C ASP A 64 -10.74 9.04 -4.97
N LEU A 65 -10.25 9.57 -3.85
CA LEU A 65 -8.89 10.11 -3.75
C LEU A 65 -7.84 9.01 -3.94
N PHE A 66 -8.00 7.83 -3.34
CA PHE A 66 -7.09 6.70 -3.53
C PHE A 66 -7.03 6.24 -4.99
N LYS A 67 -8.15 6.28 -5.71
CA LYS A 67 -8.18 6.02 -7.17
C LYS A 67 -7.38 7.10 -7.92
N GLN A 68 -7.57 8.38 -7.59
CA GLN A 68 -6.86 9.49 -8.23
C GLN A 68 -5.35 9.50 -7.96
N MET A 69 -4.88 8.97 -6.83
CA MET A 69 -3.44 8.81 -6.54
C MET A 69 -2.70 7.94 -7.56
N GLY A 70 -3.42 7.03 -8.24
CA GLY A 70 -2.88 6.16 -9.30
C GLY A 70 -3.08 6.71 -10.72
N HIS A 71 -3.59 7.93 -10.88
CA HIS A 71 -3.88 8.52 -12.18
C HIS A 71 -2.60 8.86 -12.95
N HIS A 72 -2.63 8.87 -14.29
CA HIS A 72 -1.43 9.15 -15.10
C HIS A 72 -0.97 10.61 -15.00
N ASN A 73 -1.90 11.55 -14.79
CA ASN A 73 -1.62 12.98 -14.63
C ASN A 73 -1.13 13.29 -13.20
N LEU A 74 0.08 13.85 -13.09
CA LEU A 74 0.73 14.18 -11.83
C LEU A 74 -0.03 15.22 -10.99
N ASN A 75 -0.67 16.21 -11.62
CA ASN A 75 -1.46 17.22 -10.91
C ASN A 75 -2.65 16.59 -10.20
N ILE A 76 -3.34 15.67 -10.87
CA ILE A 76 -4.47 14.92 -10.28
C ILE A 76 -4.01 14.07 -9.10
N ARG A 77 -2.86 13.40 -9.23
CA ARG A 77 -2.29 12.60 -8.13
C ARG A 77 -1.94 13.47 -6.92
N ARG A 78 -1.31 14.63 -7.16
CA ARG A 78 -0.94 15.59 -6.12
C ARG A 78 -2.15 16.14 -5.41
N ASP A 79 -3.16 16.57 -6.15
CA ASP A 79 -4.41 17.08 -5.57
C ASP A 79 -5.11 15.99 -4.74
N ALA A 80 -4.98 14.72 -5.15
CA ALA A 80 -5.50 13.60 -4.37
C ALA A 80 -4.74 13.42 -3.05
N VAL A 81 -3.41 13.50 -3.04
CA VAL A 81 -2.59 13.46 -1.81
C VAL A 81 -2.93 14.61 -0.87
N VAL A 82 -3.04 15.83 -1.40
CA VAL A 82 -3.42 17.02 -0.61
C VAL A 82 -4.83 16.85 -0.04
N GLY A 83 -5.79 16.42 -0.86
CA GLY A 83 -7.17 16.17 -0.43
C GLY A 83 -7.28 15.07 0.62
N THR A 84 -6.49 14.00 0.52
CA THR A 84 -6.44 12.94 1.55
C THR A 84 -5.90 13.50 2.86
N LYS A 85 -4.81 14.26 2.82
CA LYS A 85 -4.24 14.91 4.02
C LYS A 85 -5.25 15.84 4.69
N GLU A 86 -5.96 16.65 3.93
CA GLU A 86 -7.00 17.55 4.42
C GLU A 86 -8.16 16.80 5.09
N LEU A 87 -8.62 15.72 4.45
CA LEU A 87 -9.74 14.91 4.93
C LEU A 87 -9.38 14.19 6.24
N LEU A 88 -8.16 13.62 6.32
CA LEU A 88 -7.65 13.00 7.54
C LEU A 88 -7.44 14.02 8.67
N LYS A 89 -6.96 15.22 8.35
CA LYS A 89 -6.79 16.29 9.34
C LYS A 89 -8.12 16.78 9.92
N SER A 90 -9.15 16.90 9.07
CA SER A 90 -10.49 17.33 9.51
C SER A 90 -11.25 16.24 10.25
N ASN A 91 -10.94 14.96 9.99
CA ASN A 91 -11.63 13.82 10.58
C ASN A 91 -10.62 12.76 11.07
N PRO A 92 -9.94 12.98 12.20
CA PRO A 92 -8.88 12.08 12.70
C PRO A 92 -9.34 10.63 12.91
N VAL A 93 -10.62 10.43 13.25
CA VAL A 93 -11.23 9.10 13.44
C VAL A 93 -11.14 8.23 12.19
N LEU A 94 -11.08 8.83 10.99
CA LEU A 94 -10.94 8.09 9.74
C LEU A 94 -9.56 7.47 9.56
N MET A 95 -8.53 8.03 10.19
CA MET A 95 -7.17 7.49 10.13
C MET A 95 -7.19 6.03 10.58
N ASN A 96 -7.57 5.79 11.83
CA ASN A 96 -7.51 4.46 12.45
C ASN A 96 -8.53 3.49 11.81
N ARG A 97 -9.73 3.99 11.45
CA ARG A 97 -10.77 3.15 10.83
C ARG A 97 -10.42 2.65 9.44
N GLN A 98 -9.63 3.40 8.67
CA GLN A 98 -9.34 3.10 7.28
C GLN A 98 -7.85 2.87 7.01
N MET A 99 -7.02 2.63 8.03
CA MET A 99 -5.59 2.35 7.88
C MET A 99 -5.31 1.25 6.85
N MET A 100 -6.10 0.18 6.87
CA MET A 100 -6.01 -0.93 5.90
C MET A 100 -6.13 -0.50 4.43
N ASN A 101 -6.78 0.64 4.15
CA ASN A 101 -6.94 1.19 2.80
C ASN A 101 -5.96 2.34 2.53
N ILE A 102 -5.68 3.16 3.55
CA ILE A 102 -4.78 4.31 3.45
C ILE A 102 -3.35 3.85 3.16
N ILE A 103 -2.82 2.90 3.94
CA ILE A 103 -1.42 2.48 3.83
C ILE A 103 -1.10 1.90 2.44
N PRO A 104 -1.87 0.94 1.88
CA PRO A 104 -1.61 0.46 0.53
C PRO A 104 -1.71 1.57 -0.54
N ALA A 105 -2.65 2.51 -0.38
CA ALA A 105 -2.88 3.58 -1.35
C ALA A 105 -1.75 4.62 -1.36
N VAL A 106 -1.18 4.94 -0.19
CA VAL A 106 -0.16 5.97 0.01
C VAL A 106 1.26 5.38 -0.10
N ALA A 107 1.53 4.24 0.55
CA ALA A 107 2.88 3.65 0.59
C ALA A 107 3.37 3.24 -0.81
N ARG A 108 2.47 2.79 -1.70
CA ARG A 108 2.81 2.49 -3.10
C ARG A 108 3.39 3.66 -3.89
N LEU A 109 3.18 4.90 -3.42
CA LEU A 109 3.70 6.11 -4.06
C LEU A 109 5.17 6.37 -3.70
N ILE A 110 5.71 5.72 -2.66
CA ILE A 110 7.09 5.89 -2.20
C ILE A 110 8.11 5.51 -3.30
N PRO A 111 8.05 4.32 -3.91
CA PRO A 111 8.98 3.93 -4.96
C PRO A 111 8.63 4.50 -6.35
N ASP A 112 7.71 5.46 -6.49
CA ASP A 112 7.25 5.93 -7.80
C ASP A 112 8.22 6.98 -8.41
N PRO A 113 8.88 6.68 -9.54
CA PRO A 113 9.81 7.59 -10.20
C PRO A 113 9.14 8.81 -10.85
N LYS A 114 7.81 8.79 -11.04
CA LYS A 114 7.06 9.90 -11.65
C LYS A 114 6.83 11.07 -10.69
N ASN A 115 7.15 10.90 -9.41
CA ASN A 115 6.97 11.94 -8.41
C ASN A 115 8.02 13.03 -8.61
N ASP A 116 7.55 14.27 -8.81
CA ASP A 116 8.41 15.45 -8.76
C ASP A 116 8.60 15.97 -7.33
N THR A 117 9.49 16.94 -7.15
CA THR A 117 9.83 17.50 -5.83
C THR A 117 8.63 18.02 -5.04
N HIS A 118 7.63 18.59 -5.73
CA HIS A 118 6.44 19.08 -5.05
C HIS A 118 5.51 17.92 -4.63
N MET A 119 5.36 16.90 -5.47
CA MET A 119 4.61 15.70 -5.09
C MET A 119 5.26 14.99 -3.90
N THR A 120 6.58 14.82 -3.91
CA THR A 120 7.31 14.19 -2.78
C THR A 120 7.19 15.00 -1.50
N ALA A 121 7.22 16.34 -1.57
CA ALA A 121 6.99 17.19 -0.41
C ALA A 121 5.58 17.01 0.20
N GLN A 122 4.54 16.98 -0.63
CA GLN A 122 3.17 16.76 -0.13
C GLN A 122 2.98 15.34 0.41
N LEU A 123 3.55 14.34 -0.28
CA LEU A 123 3.52 12.96 0.16
C LEU A 123 4.25 12.78 1.51
N ARG A 124 5.41 13.44 1.70
CA ARG A 124 6.13 13.43 2.98
C ARG A 124 5.24 13.92 4.12
N LEU A 125 4.51 15.03 3.93
CA LEU A 125 3.64 15.57 4.96
C LEU A 125 2.43 14.68 5.26
N LEU A 126 1.93 13.95 4.27
CA LEU A 126 0.88 12.96 4.48
C LEU A 126 1.41 11.74 5.24
N LEU A 127 2.59 11.24 4.88
CA LEU A 127 3.25 10.13 5.55
C LEU A 127 3.58 10.47 7.01
N ASP A 128 4.06 11.69 7.28
CA ASP A 128 4.36 12.17 8.63
C ASP A 128 3.12 12.12 9.52
N MET A 129 1.98 12.62 9.01
CA MET A 129 0.68 12.55 9.69
C MET A 129 0.21 11.11 9.91
N ILE A 130 0.39 10.22 8.93
CA ILE A 130 0.04 8.79 9.09
C ILE A 130 0.93 8.16 10.17
N CYS A 131 2.19 8.57 10.29
CA CYS A 131 3.14 8.07 11.27
C CYS A 131 2.95 8.66 12.68
N GLU A 132 1.98 9.55 12.91
CA GLU A 132 1.56 9.98 14.26
C GLU A 132 0.64 8.96 14.95
N THR A 133 0.21 7.93 14.22
CA THR A 133 -0.64 6.84 14.73
C THR A 133 0.11 6.01 15.78
N SER A 134 -0.63 5.34 16.68
CA SER A 134 -0.01 4.49 17.70
C SER A 134 0.71 3.28 17.10
N GLU A 135 1.76 2.80 17.76
CA GLU A 135 2.52 1.62 17.32
C GLU A 135 1.62 0.38 17.18
N LEU A 136 0.68 0.19 18.12
CA LEU A 136 -0.27 -0.93 18.11
C LEU A 136 -1.16 -0.96 16.87
N GLU A 137 -1.61 0.21 16.41
CA GLU A 137 -2.44 0.35 15.21
C GLU A 137 -1.61 0.27 13.91
N MET A 138 -0.34 0.72 13.95
CA MET A 138 0.57 0.64 12.80
C MET A 138 1.07 -0.79 12.56
N ASN A 139 1.32 -1.56 13.62
CA ASN A 139 1.90 -2.91 13.57
C ASN A 139 1.30 -3.82 12.47
N PRO A 140 -0.02 -4.05 12.37
CA PRO A 140 -0.61 -4.94 11.35
C PRO A 140 -0.36 -4.49 9.91
N HIS A 141 0.02 -3.23 9.68
CA HIS A 141 0.26 -2.65 8.38
C HIS A 141 1.74 -2.36 8.10
N PHE A 142 2.59 -2.46 9.12
CA PHE A 142 3.98 -2.07 9.09
C PHE A 142 4.77 -2.85 8.04
N SER A 143 4.56 -4.16 7.95
CA SER A 143 5.20 -5.03 6.95
C SER A 143 4.93 -4.58 5.50
N LEU A 144 3.68 -4.22 5.19
CA LEU A 144 3.33 -3.72 3.86
C LEU A 144 3.98 -2.35 3.60
N PHE A 145 3.89 -1.44 4.57
CA PHE A 145 4.51 -0.12 4.46
C PHE A 145 6.01 -0.28 4.21
N MET A 146 6.68 -1.09 5.03
CA MET A 146 8.12 -1.32 4.94
C MET A 146 8.52 -1.91 3.59
N SER A 147 7.75 -2.86 3.05
CA SER A 147 8.03 -3.44 1.73
C SER A 147 8.15 -2.38 0.63
N HIS A 148 7.30 -1.34 0.62
CA HIS A 148 7.39 -0.25 -0.34
C HIS A 148 8.62 0.65 -0.14
N VAL A 149 9.05 0.84 1.10
CA VAL A 149 10.29 1.56 1.43
C VAL A 149 11.51 0.77 0.92
N LEU A 150 11.54 -0.54 1.17
CA LEU A 150 12.61 -1.43 0.69
C LEU A 150 12.67 -1.48 -0.85
N CYS A 151 11.52 -1.48 -1.53
CA CYS A 151 11.48 -1.29 -2.99
C CYS A 151 12.15 0.04 -3.41
N GLY A 152 11.93 1.12 -2.66
CA GLY A 152 12.55 2.41 -2.92
C GLY A 152 14.09 2.40 -2.82
N PHE A 153 14.66 1.63 -1.89
CA PHE A 153 16.12 1.47 -1.74
C PHE A 153 16.80 0.78 -2.92
N THR A 154 16.11 -0.15 -3.55
CA THR A 154 16.60 -0.90 -4.71
C THR A 154 16.35 -0.19 -6.05
N HIS A 155 15.59 0.91 -6.05
CA HIS A 155 15.21 1.65 -7.25
C HIS A 155 16.43 2.26 -7.98
N LEU A 156 16.39 2.38 -9.31
CA LEU A 156 17.52 2.89 -10.10
C LEU A 156 17.81 4.38 -9.89
N GLN A 157 16.75 5.18 -9.74
CA GLN A 157 16.79 6.65 -9.66
C GLN A 157 17.15 7.15 -8.25
N GLN A 158 18.11 8.08 -8.17
CA GLN A 158 18.65 8.57 -6.89
C GLN A 158 17.64 9.38 -6.06
N SER A 159 16.72 10.10 -6.71
CA SER A 159 15.68 10.88 -6.00
C SER A 159 14.70 9.96 -5.26
N VAL A 160 14.33 8.83 -5.87
CA VAL A 160 13.46 7.82 -5.24
C VAL A 160 14.17 7.19 -4.05
N LYS A 161 15.45 6.83 -4.19
CA LYS A 161 16.28 6.33 -3.09
C LYS A 161 16.37 7.31 -1.92
N ALA A 162 16.60 8.58 -2.22
CA ALA A 162 16.67 9.63 -1.20
C ALA A 162 15.33 9.77 -0.47
N PHE A 163 14.21 9.79 -1.20
CA PHE A 163 12.88 9.84 -0.60
C PHE A 163 12.55 8.60 0.25
N ALA A 164 12.91 7.40 -0.21
CA ALA A 164 12.76 6.19 0.58
C ALA A 164 13.58 6.24 1.89
N LEU A 165 14.78 6.83 1.85
CA LEU A 165 15.61 7.03 3.05
C LEU A 165 14.97 8.02 4.03
N ASP A 166 14.38 9.12 3.52
CA ASP A 166 13.62 10.07 4.35
C ASP A 166 12.48 9.35 5.09
N VAL A 167 11.71 8.52 4.37
CA VAL A 167 10.58 7.77 4.94
C VAL A 167 11.07 6.69 5.90
N MET A 168 12.16 6.00 5.61
CA MET A 168 12.74 5.04 6.55
C MET A 168 13.19 5.71 7.85
N ASN A 169 13.84 6.88 7.77
CA ASN A 169 14.24 7.62 8.97
C ASN A 169 13.02 8.02 9.80
N MET A 170 11.91 8.40 9.17
CA MET A 170 10.65 8.69 9.84
C MET A 170 10.09 7.45 10.55
N LEU A 171 10.10 6.28 9.89
CA LEU A 171 9.62 5.03 10.50
C LEU A 171 10.49 4.59 11.67
N MET A 172 11.81 4.67 11.54
CA MET A 172 12.74 4.31 12.62
C MET A 172 12.64 5.28 13.82
N ASP A 173 12.31 6.55 13.60
CA ASP A 173 12.12 7.54 14.67
C ASP A 173 10.80 7.34 15.42
N LYS A 174 9.72 7.03 14.70
CA LYS A 174 8.37 6.86 15.26
C LYS A 174 8.09 5.46 15.81
N TYR A 175 8.65 4.43 15.18
CA TYR A 175 8.36 3.03 15.46
C TYR A 175 9.65 2.20 15.64
N PRO A 176 10.51 2.56 16.61
CA PRO A 176 11.81 1.92 16.79
C PRO A 176 11.69 0.42 17.08
N ASN A 177 10.71 -0.01 17.86
CA ASN A 177 10.52 -1.42 18.23
C ASN A 177 10.13 -2.29 17.02
N LEU A 178 9.21 -1.81 16.18
CA LEU A 178 8.82 -2.49 14.95
C LEU A 178 10.00 -2.60 13.97
N CYS A 179 10.78 -1.52 13.81
CA CYS A 179 11.98 -1.54 12.99
C CYS A 179 13.02 -2.55 13.52
N ARG A 180 13.24 -2.58 14.84
CA ARG A 180 14.26 -3.43 15.48
C ARG A 180 14.04 -4.92 15.23
N LYS A 181 12.78 -5.35 15.15
CA LYS A 181 12.38 -6.74 14.87
C LYS A 181 12.57 -7.16 13.40
N SER A 182 12.79 -6.19 12.51
CA SER A 182 12.87 -6.47 11.07
C SER A 182 14.29 -6.68 10.57
N ASP A 183 14.62 -7.93 10.25
CA ASP A 183 15.92 -8.33 9.67
C ASP A 183 16.11 -7.81 8.26
N ASP A 184 15.04 -7.83 7.46
CA ASP A 184 15.07 -7.33 6.08
C ASP A 184 15.41 -5.85 5.99
N LEU A 185 14.91 -5.05 6.95
CA LEU A 185 15.26 -3.63 7.05
C LEU A 185 16.74 -3.48 7.34
N PHE A 186 17.24 -4.21 8.33
CA PHE A 186 18.65 -4.19 8.70
C PHE A 186 19.54 -4.52 7.51
N GLN A 187 19.30 -5.66 6.85
CA GLN A 187 20.10 -6.11 5.71
C GLN A 187 20.01 -5.14 4.52
N SER A 188 18.82 -4.65 4.23
CA SER A 188 18.59 -3.71 3.12
C SER A 188 19.26 -2.37 3.36
N TYR A 189 19.22 -1.87 4.60
CA TYR A 189 19.87 -0.62 4.99
C TYR A 189 21.40 -0.72 4.92
N ILE A 190 21.96 -1.81 5.45
CA ILE A 190 23.38 -2.09 5.37
C ILE A 190 23.85 -2.19 3.91
N LYS A 191 23.09 -2.87 3.05
CA LYS A 191 23.34 -2.94 1.60
C LYS A 191 23.22 -1.57 0.91
N PHE A 192 22.28 -0.74 1.36
CA PHE A 192 22.08 0.61 0.83
C PHE A 192 23.29 1.50 1.14
N ILE A 193 23.81 1.45 2.37
CA ILE A 193 25.00 2.22 2.77
C ILE A 193 26.26 1.70 2.11
N SER A 194 26.44 0.38 1.99
CA SER A 194 27.64 -0.19 1.36
C SER A 194 27.69 0.05 -0.16
N GLY A 195 26.54 0.29 -0.79
CA GLY A 195 26.43 0.54 -2.23
C GLY A 195 27.14 1.80 -2.73
N HIS A 196 27.54 1.81 -4.00
CA HIS A 196 28.24 2.94 -4.63
C HIS A 196 27.34 4.13 -4.99
N ARG A 197 26.01 3.98 -4.99
CA ARG A 197 25.03 4.99 -5.42
C ARG A 197 24.29 5.58 -4.22
N LYS A 198 25.03 6.38 -3.44
CA LYS A 198 24.57 7.00 -2.19
C LYS A 198 23.83 8.32 -2.45
N PRO A 199 22.92 8.72 -1.55
CA PRO A 199 22.33 10.05 -1.60
C PRO A 199 23.42 11.12 -1.47
N HIS A 200 23.30 12.17 -2.27
CA HIS A 200 24.28 13.26 -2.32
C HIS A 200 24.35 14.06 -1.00
N ASN A 201 23.27 14.05 -0.22
CA ASN A 201 23.17 14.77 1.05
C ASN A 201 23.88 14.00 2.18
N LYS A 202 25.11 14.40 2.49
CA LYS A 202 25.93 13.80 3.56
C LYS A 202 25.30 13.93 4.94
N GLN A 203 24.68 15.07 5.26
CA GLN A 203 24.09 15.31 6.59
C GLN A 203 22.91 14.37 6.85
N MET A 204 22.06 14.18 5.84
CA MET A 204 20.95 13.23 5.91
C MET A 204 21.44 11.79 6.12
N LEU A 205 22.54 11.40 5.47
CA LEU A 205 23.14 10.08 5.64
C LEU A 205 23.72 9.90 7.05
N VAL A 206 24.39 10.92 7.60
CA VAL A 206 24.89 10.89 8.99
C VAL A 206 23.75 10.73 9.98
N TYR A 207 22.70 11.55 9.84
CA TYR A 207 21.50 11.46 10.67
C TYR A 207 20.87 10.06 10.61
N SER A 208 20.74 9.52 9.40
CA SER A 208 20.22 8.17 9.19
C SER A 208 21.05 7.11 9.89
N ILE A 209 22.39 7.17 9.80
CA ILE A 209 23.28 6.20 10.47
C ILE A 209 23.15 6.30 11.98
N GLN A 210 23.12 7.52 12.52
CA GLN A 210 22.94 7.73 13.96
C GLN A 210 21.62 7.13 14.44
N LEU A 211 20.55 7.32 13.67
CA LEU A 211 19.22 6.84 14.01
C LEU A 211 19.13 5.32 13.88
N PHE A 212 19.71 4.73 12.84
CA PHE A 212 19.86 3.28 12.69
C PHE A 212 20.61 2.66 13.87
N LEU A 213 21.75 3.22 14.25
CA LEU A 213 22.51 2.74 15.41
C LEU A 213 21.69 2.89 16.71
N LYS A 214 20.93 3.98 16.88
CA LYS A 214 20.07 4.17 18.06
C LYS A 214 18.99 3.11 18.16
N VAL A 215 18.35 2.74 17.05
CA VAL A 215 17.25 1.75 17.02
C VAL A 215 17.76 0.33 17.24
N TYR A 216 18.86 -0.05 16.60
CA TYR A 216 19.38 -1.40 16.67
C TYR A 216 20.34 -1.65 17.86
N LYS A 217 20.88 -0.60 18.48
CA LYS A 217 21.68 -0.75 19.70
C LYS A 217 20.83 -1.30 20.83
N LYS A 218 21.38 -2.29 21.53
CA LYS A 218 20.78 -2.96 22.68
C LYS A 218 20.18 -1.98 23.69
N SER A 219 18.86 -1.97 23.81
CA SER A 219 18.21 -1.49 25.03
C SER A 219 18.41 -2.57 26.10
N ASN A 220 19.18 -2.26 27.13
CA ASN A 220 19.38 -3.12 28.30
C ASN A 220 18.11 -3.22 29.20
N GLU A 221 16.96 -2.71 28.74
CA GLU A 221 15.75 -2.59 29.57
C GLU A 221 14.74 -3.73 29.41
N GLU A 222 14.89 -4.61 28.42
CA GLU A 222 14.14 -5.88 28.40
C GLU A 222 14.87 -6.92 29.27
N LYS A 223 15.08 -6.57 30.55
CA LYS A 223 15.18 -7.62 31.57
C LYS A 223 13.83 -8.28 31.63
N GLY A 224 13.72 -9.41 30.95
CA GLY A 224 12.60 -10.34 30.89
C GLY A 224 11.36 -9.87 31.63
N GLN A 225 10.43 -9.26 30.89
CA GLN A 225 9.06 -9.16 31.36
C GLN A 225 8.67 -10.58 31.77
N ALA A 226 8.40 -10.79 33.06
CA ALA A 226 8.21 -12.11 33.61
C ALA A 226 7.14 -12.82 32.76
N LEU A 227 7.54 -13.88 32.05
CA LEU A 227 6.65 -14.70 31.21
C LEU A 227 5.43 -15.19 32.00
N PHE A 228 5.56 -15.22 33.33
CA PHE A 228 4.54 -15.63 34.27
C PHE A 228 4.61 -14.73 35.51
N SER A 229 3.52 -14.07 35.87
CA SER A 229 3.34 -13.48 37.19
C SER A 229 2.20 -14.22 37.90
N ALA A 230 2.49 -14.75 39.08
CA ALA A 230 1.51 -15.34 39.96
C ALA A 230 1.77 -14.77 41.35
N GLU A 231 0.80 -14.04 41.90
CA GLU A 231 0.85 -13.56 43.28
C GLU A 231 0.31 -14.66 44.20
N LEU A 232 1.19 -15.19 45.05
CA LEU A 232 0.84 -16.23 46.02
C LEU A 232 0.55 -15.56 47.37
N ASN A 233 -0.69 -15.65 47.85
CA ASN A 233 -1.05 -15.17 49.18
C ASN A 233 -1.04 -16.33 50.19
N TYR A 234 0.05 -16.44 50.96
CA TYR A 234 0.26 -17.51 51.94
C TYR A 234 -0.76 -17.52 53.08
N GLU A 235 -1.34 -16.38 53.45
CA GLU A 235 -2.27 -16.30 54.58
C GLU A 235 -3.67 -16.83 54.24
N LYS A 236 -4.05 -16.79 52.96
CA LYS A 236 -5.39 -17.19 52.49
C LYS A 236 -5.42 -18.54 51.77
N ALA A 237 -4.25 -19.15 51.50
CA ALA A 237 -4.10 -20.36 50.70
C ALA A 237 -4.79 -20.27 49.31
N THR A 238 -4.80 -19.07 48.70
CA THR A 238 -5.39 -18.81 47.38
C THR A 238 -4.31 -18.39 46.38
N CYS A 239 -4.45 -18.86 45.13
CA CYS A 239 -3.62 -18.46 44.00
C CYS A 239 -4.51 -17.69 43.02
N ASP A 240 -4.17 -16.43 42.73
CA ASP A 240 -4.90 -15.65 41.73
C ASP A 240 -4.52 -16.05 40.30
N GLN A 241 -5.44 -15.77 39.37
CA GLN A 241 -5.47 -16.27 37.99
C GLN A 241 -4.13 -16.12 37.26
N ILE A 242 -3.61 -17.23 36.72
CA ILE A 242 -2.41 -17.24 35.87
C ILE A 242 -2.74 -16.49 34.57
N ASN A 243 -2.25 -15.26 34.46
CA ASN A 243 -2.34 -14.50 33.22
C ASN A 243 -1.30 -15.05 32.23
N LEU A 244 -1.74 -15.93 31.33
CA LEU A 244 -0.97 -16.41 30.19
C LEU A 244 -0.87 -15.28 29.15
N ILE A 245 0.16 -14.43 29.27
CA ILE A 245 0.51 -13.50 28.21
C ILE A 245 1.36 -14.29 27.22
N LEU A 246 0.79 -14.72 26.10
CA LEU A 246 1.62 -15.20 24.99
C LEU A 246 2.53 -14.04 24.56
N PRO A 247 3.85 -14.26 24.39
CA PRO A 247 4.77 -13.20 23.96
C PRO A 247 4.44 -12.67 22.56
N THR A 248 3.71 -13.45 21.76
CA THR A 248 3.34 -13.13 20.39
C THR A 248 1.83 -13.28 20.19
N ASN A 249 1.24 -12.34 19.44
CA ASN A 249 -0.15 -12.43 19.03
C ASN A 249 -0.32 -13.71 18.19
N PRO A 250 -1.22 -14.64 18.54
CA PRO A 250 -1.43 -15.86 17.75
C PRO A 250 -1.94 -15.58 16.32
N PHE A 251 -2.28 -14.32 16.01
CA PHE A 251 -2.64 -13.84 14.69
C PHE A 251 -1.56 -12.98 14.01
N ASP A 252 -0.33 -12.92 14.54
CA ASP A 252 0.83 -12.38 13.81
C ASP A 252 1.24 -13.36 12.70
N PHE A 253 0.45 -13.36 11.62
CA PHE A 253 0.84 -14.02 10.39
C PHE A 253 1.71 -13.05 9.60
N PRO A 254 2.99 -13.36 9.33
CA PRO A 254 3.77 -12.59 8.38
C PRO A 254 3.13 -12.76 7.00
N ILE A 255 2.29 -11.80 6.59
CA ILE A 255 1.61 -11.80 5.28
C ILE A 255 2.64 -11.79 4.13
N LEU A 256 3.89 -11.40 4.42
CA LEU A 256 5.06 -11.50 3.56
C LEU A 256 6.20 -12.05 4.44
N GLY A 257 6.66 -13.26 4.14
CA GLY A 257 7.62 -14.00 4.97
C GLY A 257 8.86 -13.20 5.37
N SER A 258 9.33 -13.45 6.59
CA SER A 258 10.59 -12.96 7.18
C SER A 258 10.65 -11.55 7.78
N LEU A 259 9.56 -10.78 7.83
CA LEU A 259 9.67 -9.37 8.24
C LEU A 259 9.82 -9.12 9.75
N LEU A 260 9.52 -10.08 10.63
CA LEU A 260 9.74 -9.96 12.08
C LEU A 260 10.37 -11.26 12.57
N SER A 261 11.65 -11.21 12.96
CA SER A 261 12.38 -12.33 13.55
C SER A 261 12.18 -12.40 15.07
N ASP A 262 12.44 -13.58 15.65
CA ASP A 262 12.32 -13.83 17.10
C ASP A 262 13.16 -12.83 17.92
N GLU A 263 12.48 -12.06 18.79
CA GLU A 263 12.85 -11.25 19.99
C GLU A 263 14.26 -10.60 20.13
N THR A 264 15.17 -10.81 19.19
CA THR A 264 16.59 -10.44 19.29
C THR A 264 16.95 -9.61 18.07
N SER A 265 17.63 -8.49 18.31
CA SER A 265 17.97 -7.58 17.23
C SER A 265 19.00 -8.25 16.31
N PRO A 266 18.92 -8.09 14.98
CA PRO A 266 19.95 -8.61 14.07
C PRO A 266 21.35 -8.05 14.36
N LEU A 267 21.44 -6.87 14.99
CA LEU A 267 22.71 -6.31 15.47
C LEU A 267 23.29 -7.12 16.63
N ASP A 268 22.49 -7.83 17.42
CA ASP A 268 22.97 -8.63 18.56
C ASP A 268 23.64 -9.95 18.11
N THR A 269 23.58 -10.29 16.82
CA THR A 269 24.30 -11.43 16.25
C THR A 269 25.76 -11.06 15.97
N GLU A 270 26.71 -11.95 16.28
CA GLU A 270 28.14 -11.70 15.98
C GLU A 270 28.39 -11.35 14.49
N SER A 271 27.56 -11.89 13.60
CA SER A 271 27.60 -11.59 12.17
C SER A 271 27.16 -10.15 11.88
N GLY A 272 26.05 -9.71 12.46
CA GLY A 272 25.53 -8.35 12.32
C GLY A 272 26.45 -7.28 12.91
N GLU A 273 27.06 -7.52 14.07
CA GLU A 273 28.05 -6.61 14.67
C GLU A 273 29.29 -6.45 13.79
N LYS A 274 29.85 -7.56 13.27
CA LYS A 274 31.01 -7.51 12.38
C LYS A 274 30.68 -6.77 11.07
N GLN A 275 29.54 -7.07 10.46
CA GLN A 275 29.10 -6.44 9.22
C GLN A 275 28.87 -4.93 9.38
N THR A 276 28.19 -4.52 10.47
CA THR A 276 27.93 -3.10 10.75
C THR A 276 29.20 -2.33 11.06
N THR A 277 30.10 -2.89 11.88
CA THR A 277 31.37 -2.23 12.23
C THR A 277 32.29 -2.09 11.01
N GLU A 278 32.41 -3.12 10.17
CA GLU A 278 33.19 -3.06 8.93
C GLU A 278 32.68 -1.97 7.97
N ILE A 279 31.36 -1.82 7.85
CA ILE A 279 30.76 -0.88 6.92
C ILE A 279 30.73 0.54 7.49
N ILE A 280 30.42 0.73 8.77
CA ILE A 280 30.22 2.05 9.39
C ILE A 280 31.55 2.71 9.80
N MET A 281 32.56 1.95 10.24
CA MET A 281 33.83 2.51 10.73
C MET A 281 34.59 3.37 9.70
N PRO A 282 34.64 3.03 8.40
CA PRO A 282 35.19 3.90 7.37
C PRO A 282 34.49 5.26 7.28
N TYR A 283 33.17 5.33 7.51
CA TYR A 283 32.44 6.60 7.50
C TYR A 283 32.72 7.44 8.73
N LEU A 284 32.77 6.82 9.91
CA LEU A 284 33.15 7.53 11.13
C LEU A 284 34.57 8.10 11.00
N LYS A 285 35.53 7.34 10.44
CA LYS A 285 36.87 7.84 10.12
C LYS A 285 36.84 8.99 9.12
N ALA A 286 36.06 8.90 8.04
CA ALA A 286 35.96 9.95 7.03
C ALA A 286 35.25 11.23 7.53
N LEU A 287 34.35 11.12 8.52
CA LEU A 287 33.71 12.26 9.17
C LEU A 287 34.66 12.93 10.18
N LEU A 288 35.46 12.15 10.90
CA LEU A 288 36.45 12.66 11.86
C LEU A 288 37.68 13.29 11.17
N SER A 289 38.04 12.86 9.96
CA SER A 289 39.17 13.43 9.20
C SER A 289 38.89 14.78 8.52
N VAL A 290 37.68 15.34 8.70
CA VAL A 290 37.26 16.64 8.14
C VAL A 290 37.26 17.74 9.21
N HIS A 291 37.79 17.45 10.40
CA HIS A 291 38.12 18.43 11.45
C HIS A 291 39.63 18.47 11.69
#